data_AF-A0AAD9S3B0-F1
#
_entry.id   AF-A0AAD9S3B0-F1
#
_cell.length_a   1.000
_cell.length_b   1.000
_cell.length_c   1.000
_cell.angle_alpha   90.00
_cell.angle_beta   90.00
_cell.angle_gamma   90.00
#
_symmetry.space_group_name_H-M   'P 1'
#
loop_
_entity.id
_entity.type
_entity.pdbx_description
1 polymer ?
#
loop_
_entity_poly.entity_id
_entity_poly.type
_entity_poly.pdbx_seq_one_letter_code
_entity_poly.pdbx_strand_id
1 'polypeptide(L)'
;MPLFSVQSHEPVPPLLIRGGGRKLQLKNHSYQPRALLQRTKELFECEKLLESTQTICRSKFVNFVKREAKPTQESLQHLMRCLDNFFFSGHLTGGKHRRVTLEFRPDIFDQIGKLGKGEHAVWGLTEVTDKGDTSALKVKISIDASHPKLKRGGIVMRSLIDVLETLVHEMVHAYLRVFVCLCDECQRALGATGHGAVWQELKQVMSMTIRSWDTTLQNFYLDDWDRLDAS
;
A
#
# COMPACT_ATOMS: atom_id res chain seq x y z
N MET A 1 7.30 -24.69 -28.71
CA MET A 1 7.76 -23.96 -27.52
C MET A 1 7.83 -22.48 -27.88
N PRO A 2 7.08 -21.57 -27.24
CA PRO A 2 7.23 -20.16 -27.50
C PRO A 2 8.50 -19.64 -26.81
N LEU A 3 9.36 -18.97 -27.58
CA LEU A 3 10.52 -18.24 -27.10
C LEU A 3 10.03 -17.05 -26.27
N PHE A 4 10.22 -17.12 -24.95
CA PHE A 4 10.09 -15.94 -24.11
C PHE A 4 11.26 -15.01 -24.43
N SER A 5 10.94 -13.89 -25.10
CA SER A 5 11.87 -12.79 -25.31
C SER A 5 12.28 -12.24 -23.95
N VAL A 6 13.56 -12.35 -23.62
CA VAL A 6 14.17 -11.69 -22.47
C VAL A 6 14.10 -10.19 -22.76
N GLN A 7 13.10 -9.51 -22.22
CA GLN A 7 13.05 -8.05 -22.28
C GLN A 7 14.32 -7.52 -21.62
N SER A 8 15.17 -6.88 -22.41
CA SER A 8 16.38 -6.21 -21.92
C SER A 8 15.98 -5.20 -20.86
N HIS A 9 16.50 -5.39 -19.65
CA HIS A 9 16.26 -4.53 -18.51
C HIS A 9 16.73 -3.11 -18.82
N GLU A 10 15.81 -2.15 -18.99
CA GLU A 10 16.17 -0.74 -19.09
C GLU A 10 16.83 -0.31 -17.77
N PRO A 11 18.01 0.33 -17.80
CA PRO A 11 18.59 0.94 -16.61
C PRO A 11 17.59 1.96 -16.06
N VAL A 12 17.42 1.95 -14.73
CA VAL A 12 16.49 2.84 -14.03
C VAL A 12 16.86 4.29 -14.34
N PRO A 13 16.03 5.06 -15.07
CA PRO A 13 16.37 6.45 -15.37
C PRO A 13 16.41 7.25 -14.05
N PRO A 14 17.42 8.10 -13.86
CA PRO A 14 17.57 8.89 -12.66
C PRO A 14 16.35 9.77 -12.42
N LEU A 15 15.98 9.89 -11.14
CA LEU A 15 14.94 10.80 -10.67
C LEU A 15 15.38 12.24 -10.93
N LEU A 16 14.90 12.86 -12.01
CA LEU A 16 15.01 14.30 -12.22
C LEU A 16 14.01 15.01 -11.28
N ILE A 17 14.36 15.09 -10.00
CA ILE A 17 13.67 15.95 -9.03
C ILE A 17 14.36 17.31 -9.07
N ARG A 18 14.06 18.11 -10.09
CA ARG A 18 14.32 19.56 -10.04
C ARG A 18 13.16 20.34 -10.63
N GLY A 19 12.39 20.96 -9.73
CA GLY A 19 11.81 22.30 -9.90
C GLY A 19 10.88 22.58 -11.09
N GLY A 20 10.43 21.58 -11.85
CA GLY A 20 9.63 21.85 -13.05
C GLY A 20 8.89 20.64 -13.60
N GLY A 21 7.68 20.40 -13.08
CA GLY A 21 6.52 19.91 -13.85
C GLY A 21 6.52 18.49 -14.43
N ARG A 22 7.63 17.74 -14.44
CA ARG A 22 7.59 16.34 -14.91
C ARG A 22 7.22 15.43 -13.75
N LYS A 23 5.92 15.15 -13.62
CA LYS A 23 5.45 14.01 -12.82
C LYS A 23 6.17 12.77 -13.31
N LEU A 24 6.82 12.09 -12.37
CA LEU A 24 7.35 10.75 -12.59
C LEU A 24 6.26 9.89 -13.24
N GLN A 25 6.60 9.11 -14.27
CA GLN A 25 5.69 8.13 -14.85
C GLN A 25 6.24 6.74 -14.57
N LEU A 26 5.60 6.01 -13.66
CA LEU A 26 5.91 4.61 -13.43
C LEU A 26 5.23 3.71 -14.48
N LYS A 27 6.00 2.80 -15.07
CA LYS A 27 5.51 1.77 -16.01
C LYS A 27 5.08 0.51 -15.25
N ASN A 28 3.96 -0.10 -15.65
CA ASN A 28 3.47 -1.33 -15.01
C ASN A 28 4.48 -2.48 -15.19
N HIS A 29 4.62 -3.34 -14.19
CA HIS A 29 5.44 -4.55 -14.20
C HIS A 29 6.87 -4.38 -14.76
N SER A 30 7.50 -3.22 -14.55
CA SER A 30 8.77 -2.87 -15.20
C SER A 30 9.95 -2.80 -14.21
N TYR A 31 9.71 -2.96 -12.91
CA TYR A 31 10.72 -2.69 -11.89
C TYR A 31 11.11 -3.93 -11.11
N GLN A 32 12.41 -4.07 -10.83
CA GLN A 32 12.86 -5.01 -9.81
C GLN A 32 12.43 -4.52 -8.41
N PRO A 33 12.06 -5.44 -7.48
CA PRO A 33 11.56 -5.07 -6.15
C PRO A 33 12.47 -4.08 -5.38
N ARG A 34 13.77 -4.37 -5.31
CA ARG A 34 14.76 -3.54 -4.61
C ARG A 34 14.93 -2.16 -5.26
N ALA A 35 14.95 -2.10 -6.59
CA ALA A 35 15.04 -0.84 -7.32
C ALA A 35 13.79 0.04 -7.13
N LEU A 36 12.61 -0.59 -7.13
CA LEU A 36 11.35 0.10 -6.84
C LEU A 36 11.36 0.68 -5.43
N LEU A 37 11.70 -0.12 -4.42
CA LEU A 37 11.83 0.29 -3.02
C LEU A 37 12.79 1.47 -2.85
N GLN A 38 14.00 1.38 -3.39
CA GLN A 38 15.01 2.44 -3.26
C GLN A 38 14.47 3.76 -3.85
N ARG A 39 13.85 3.68 -5.03
CA ARG A 39 13.21 4.83 -5.67
C ARG A 39 12.08 5.42 -4.82
N THR A 40 11.28 4.57 -4.17
CA THR A 40 10.21 5.01 -3.26
C THR A 40 10.81 5.72 -2.05
N LYS A 41 11.87 5.19 -1.41
CA LYS A 41 12.54 5.80 -0.26
C LYS A 41 13.13 7.18 -0.56
N GLU A 42 13.75 7.33 -1.73
CA GLU A 42 14.33 8.60 -2.18
C GLU A 42 13.29 9.73 -2.27
N LEU A 43 12.00 9.41 -2.44
CA LEU A 43 10.92 10.41 -2.43
C LEU A 43 10.64 10.98 -1.03
N PHE A 44 11.06 10.30 0.05
CA PHE A 44 10.72 10.67 1.44
C PHE A 44 11.91 11.11 2.27
N GLU A 45 13.14 10.71 1.92
CA GLU A 45 14.35 11.04 2.68
C GLU A 45 14.69 12.55 2.66
N CYS A 46 13.96 13.36 1.89
CA CYS A 46 14.06 14.81 1.92
C CYS A 46 12.73 15.49 2.30
N GLU A 47 12.39 15.48 3.59
CA GLU A 47 11.18 16.15 4.11
C GLU A 47 11.14 17.66 3.78
N LYS A 48 12.31 18.29 3.61
CA LYS A 48 12.45 19.69 3.19
C LYS A 48 12.02 19.95 1.73
N LEU A 49 11.76 18.91 0.96
CA LEU A 49 11.37 18.97 -0.45
C LEU A 49 9.98 18.38 -0.71
N LEU A 50 9.17 18.14 0.33
CA LEU A 50 7.79 17.67 0.12
C LEU A 50 7.05 18.62 -0.82
N GLU A 51 6.45 18.06 -1.86
CA GLU A 51 5.59 18.82 -2.75
C GLU A 51 4.39 19.39 -1.99
N SER A 52 3.83 20.50 -2.46
CA SER A 52 2.62 21.10 -1.88
C SER A 52 1.48 20.08 -1.77
N THR A 53 1.34 19.21 -2.77
CA THR A 53 0.35 18.12 -2.78
C THR A 53 0.56 17.14 -1.63
N GLN A 54 1.80 16.72 -1.35
CA GLN A 54 2.11 15.81 -0.25
C GLN A 54 1.80 16.47 1.09
N THR A 55 2.20 17.73 1.28
CA THR A 55 1.91 18.50 2.49
C THR A 55 0.40 18.64 2.73
N ILE A 56 -0.38 18.97 1.68
CA ILE A 56 -1.85 19.07 1.77
C ILE A 56 -2.47 17.70 2.13
N CYS A 57 -2.02 16.61 1.50
CA CYS A 57 -2.54 15.28 1.76
C CYS A 57 -2.23 14.80 3.18
N ARG A 58 -1.02 15.06 3.67
CA ARG A 58 -0.64 14.81 5.08
C ARG A 58 -1.59 15.55 6.03
N SER A 59 -1.77 16.85 5.84
CA SER A 59 -2.64 17.66 6.71
C SER A 59 -4.09 17.18 6.69
N LYS A 60 -4.62 16.80 5.52
CA LYS A 60 -5.97 16.23 5.40
C LYS A 60 -6.10 14.90 6.14
N PHE A 61 -5.11 14.02 6.02
CA PHE A 61 -5.07 12.75 6.72
C PHE A 61 -5.07 12.95 8.25
N VAL A 62 -4.15 13.76 8.77
CA VAL A 62 -4.04 14.05 10.21
C VAL A 62 -5.34 14.67 10.75
N ASN A 63 -5.89 15.66 10.03
CA ASN A 63 -7.14 16.31 10.45
C ASN A 63 -8.33 15.35 10.47
N PHE A 64 -8.37 14.36 9.57
CA PHE A 64 -9.42 13.34 9.61
C PHE A 64 -9.27 12.45 10.85
N VAL A 65 -8.06 11.96 11.10
CA VAL A 65 -7.77 11.09 12.26
C VAL A 65 -8.12 11.78 13.58
N LYS A 66 -7.72 13.05 13.75
CA LYS A 66 -8.03 13.84 14.96
C LYS A 66 -9.52 14.04 15.24
N ARG A 67 -10.36 13.96 14.21
CA ARG A 67 -11.82 14.08 14.38
C ARG A 67 -12.46 12.79 14.88
N GLU A 68 -11.70 11.69 14.91
CA GLU A 68 -12.16 10.36 15.33
C GLU A 68 -13.46 9.92 14.64
N ALA A 69 -13.67 10.37 13.40
CA ALA A 69 -14.86 10.04 12.65
C ALA A 69 -14.87 8.54 12.28
N LYS A 70 -16.02 7.89 12.42
CA LYS A 70 -16.21 6.53 11.90
C LYS A 70 -15.95 6.55 10.38
N PRO A 71 -15.09 5.66 9.86
CA PRO A 71 -14.76 5.67 8.44
C PRO A 71 -15.96 5.20 7.60
N THR A 72 -16.37 6.01 6.65
CA THR A 72 -17.22 5.62 5.51
C THR A 72 -16.36 5.19 4.33
N GLN A 73 -16.95 4.49 3.34
CA GLN A 73 -16.24 4.13 2.10
C GLN A 73 -15.65 5.35 1.40
N GLU A 74 -16.42 6.43 1.29
CA GLU A 74 -15.96 7.68 0.67
C GLU A 74 -14.78 8.30 1.44
N SER A 75 -14.83 8.27 2.77
CA SER A 75 -13.75 8.79 3.60
C SER A 75 -12.47 7.96 3.46
N LEU A 76 -12.55 6.62 3.44
CA LEU A 76 -11.36 5.79 3.21
C LEU A 76 -10.84 5.91 1.78
N GLN A 77 -11.71 6.07 0.78
CA GLN A 77 -11.28 6.38 -0.59
C GLN A 77 -10.54 7.72 -0.67
N HIS A 78 -10.97 8.72 0.11
CA HIS A 78 -10.27 9.99 0.22
C HIS A 78 -8.91 9.83 0.92
N LEU A 79 -8.85 9.07 2.01
CA LEU A 79 -7.61 8.82 2.75
C LEU A 79 -6.62 7.97 1.92
N MET A 80 -7.10 6.98 1.18
CA MET A 80 -6.31 6.21 0.21
C MET A 80 -5.69 7.14 -0.84
N ARG A 81 -6.45 8.10 -1.38
CA ARG A 81 -5.91 9.11 -2.30
C ARG A 81 -4.87 10.01 -1.63
N CYS A 82 -5.05 10.38 -0.37
CA CYS A 82 -4.07 11.18 0.37
C CYS A 82 -2.76 10.39 0.56
N LEU A 83 -2.87 9.12 0.99
CA LEU A 83 -1.73 8.22 1.14
C LEU A 83 -1.03 7.98 -0.20
N ASP A 84 -1.77 7.78 -1.29
CA ASP A 84 -1.21 7.57 -2.62
C ASP A 84 -0.49 8.82 -3.14
N ASN A 85 -1.06 10.01 -2.97
CA ASN A 85 -0.37 11.26 -3.34
C ASN A 85 0.87 11.49 -2.47
N PHE A 86 0.85 11.09 -1.21
CA PHE A 86 1.99 11.24 -0.31
C PHE A 86 3.11 10.24 -0.65
N PHE A 87 2.80 8.94 -0.66
CA PHE A 87 3.76 7.86 -0.76
C PHE A 87 4.07 7.43 -2.19
N PHE A 88 3.10 7.46 -3.09
CA PHE A 88 3.26 6.91 -4.44
C PHE A 88 3.04 7.97 -5.52
N SER A 89 3.09 9.25 -5.15
CA SER A 89 2.91 10.40 -6.06
C SER A 89 1.64 10.32 -6.91
N GLY A 90 0.58 9.69 -6.41
CA GLY A 90 -0.71 9.58 -7.09
C GLY A 90 -0.78 8.47 -8.15
N HIS A 91 0.20 7.55 -8.19
CA HIS A 91 0.30 6.54 -9.24
C HIS A 91 -0.72 5.39 -9.10
N LEU A 92 -1.29 5.17 -7.91
CA LEU A 92 -2.25 4.10 -7.69
C LEU A 92 -3.68 4.54 -8.02
N THR A 93 -4.08 5.68 -7.49
CA THR A 93 -5.48 6.15 -7.47
C THR A 93 -5.74 7.32 -8.40
N GLY A 94 -4.68 8.03 -8.82
CA GLY A 94 -4.75 9.22 -9.65
C GLY A 94 -4.66 8.96 -11.16
N GLY A 95 -5.00 9.99 -11.93
CA GLY A 95 -4.83 10.03 -13.39
C GLY A 95 -5.95 9.36 -14.19
N LYS A 96 -5.79 9.36 -15.52
CA LYS A 96 -6.75 8.78 -16.48
C LYS A 96 -6.82 7.25 -16.38
N HIS A 97 -5.78 6.62 -15.86
CA HIS A 97 -5.65 5.18 -15.70
C HIS A 97 -5.62 4.83 -14.22
N ARG A 98 -6.73 5.08 -13.50
CA ARG A 98 -6.88 4.68 -12.10
C ARG A 98 -6.63 3.17 -12.00
N ARG A 99 -5.53 2.80 -11.35
CA ARG A 99 -5.05 1.41 -11.25
C ARG A 99 -5.63 0.71 -10.03
N VAL A 100 -5.84 1.44 -8.94
CA VAL A 100 -6.30 0.88 -7.66
C VAL A 100 -7.65 1.46 -7.28
N THR A 101 -8.58 0.58 -6.92
CA THR A 101 -9.89 0.93 -6.36
C THR A 101 -10.06 0.36 -4.96
N LEU A 102 -10.87 1.02 -4.14
CA LEU A 102 -11.22 0.57 -2.79
C LEU A 102 -12.70 0.16 -2.73
N GLU A 103 -12.97 -0.99 -2.13
CA GLU A 103 -14.29 -1.55 -1.88
C GLU A 103 -14.45 -1.90 -0.39
N PHE A 104 -15.59 -1.59 0.21
CA PHE A 104 -15.90 -2.08 1.55
C PHE A 104 -16.56 -3.44 1.44
N ARG A 105 -15.98 -4.41 2.14
CA ARG A 105 -16.46 -5.79 2.14
C ARG A 105 -16.59 -6.30 3.56
N PRO A 106 -17.77 -6.12 4.20
CA PRO A 106 -18.01 -6.55 5.58
C PRO A 106 -18.06 -8.08 5.74
N ASP A 107 -17.97 -8.83 4.64
CA ASP A 107 -18.06 -10.29 4.60
C ASP A 107 -16.72 -10.96 4.27
N ILE A 108 -15.64 -10.19 4.08
CA ILE A 108 -14.37 -10.73 3.60
C ILE A 108 -13.75 -11.70 4.61
N PHE A 109 -13.93 -11.39 5.90
CA PHE A 109 -13.46 -12.23 6.99
C PHE A 109 -14.12 -13.61 6.95
N ASP A 110 -15.46 -13.65 6.83
CA ASP A 110 -16.22 -14.89 6.81
C ASP A 110 -15.93 -15.74 5.56
N GLN A 111 -15.64 -15.09 4.43
CA GLN A 111 -15.29 -15.79 3.20
C GLN A 111 -13.88 -16.39 3.23
N ILE A 112 -12.90 -15.65 3.74
CA ILE A 112 -11.51 -16.12 3.78
C ILE A 112 -11.29 -17.11 4.92
N GLY A 113 -11.95 -16.93 6.07
CA GLY A 113 -11.93 -17.89 7.18
C GLY A 113 -12.43 -19.28 6.77
N LYS A 114 -13.35 -19.36 5.79
CA LYS A 114 -13.85 -20.63 5.23
C LYS A 114 -12.89 -21.28 4.24
N LEU A 115 -11.87 -20.58 3.75
CA LEU A 115 -10.88 -21.12 2.80
C LEU A 115 -9.72 -21.89 3.46
N GLY A 116 -9.80 -22.17 4.77
CA GLY A 116 -8.87 -23.08 5.45
C GLY A 116 -7.42 -22.59 5.56
N LYS A 117 -7.16 -21.32 5.25
CA LYS A 117 -5.88 -20.65 5.57
C LYS A 117 -5.98 -20.20 7.03
N GLY A 118 -5.46 -21.04 7.92
CA GLY A 118 -5.69 -20.99 9.37
C GLY A 118 -5.52 -19.62 10.03
N GLU A 119 -6.30 -19.41 11.09
CA GLU A 119 -6.21 -18.46 12.23
C GLU A 119 -5.75 -17.00 12.04
N HIS A 120 -5.35 -16.57 10.84
CA HIS A 120 -5.03 -15.19 10.53
C HIS A 120 -6.25 -14.54 9.91
N ALA A 121 -7.00 -13.86 10.77
CA ALA A 121 -8.04 -12.92 10.40
C ALA A 121 -7.56 -11.99 9.26
N VAL A 122 -8.09 -12.18 8.04
CA VAL A 122 -7.78 -11.32 6.90
C VAL A 122 -8.79 -10.18 6.89
N TRP A 123 -8.34 -8.99 7.29
CA TRP A 123 -9.19 -7.80 7.37
C TRP A 123 -9.15 -6.91 6.12
N GLY A 124 -8.26 -7.24 5.19
CA GLY A 124 -8.09 -6.58 3.92
C GLY A 124 -7.58 -7.57 2.87
N LEU A 125 -7.85 -7.30 1.59
CA LEU A 125 -7.38 -8.13 0.50
C LEU A 125 -7.07 -7.27 -0.71
N THR A 126 -5.96 -7.59 -1.37
CA THR A 126 -5.56 -7.00 -2.65
C THR A 126 -5.73 -8.03 -3.77
N GLU A 127 -6.60 -7.73 -4.74
CA GLU A 127 -6.92 -8.63 -5.86
C GLU A 127 -6.66 -7.95 -7.21
N VAL A 128 -6.20 -8.71 -8.20
CA VAL A 128 -6.14 -8.23 -9.59
C VAL A 128 -7.50 -8.47 -10.24
N THR A 129 -8.21 -7.42 -10.64
CA THR A 129 -9.57 -7.49 -11.19
C THR A 129 -9.63 -7.48 -12.72
N ASP A 130 -8.54 -7.08 -13.38
CA ASP A 130 -8.47 -7.08 -14.83
C ASP A 130 -7.10 -7.62 -15.26
N LYS A 131 -7.10 -8.76 -15.95
CA LYS A 131 -5.92 -9.37 -16.56
C LYS A 131 -5.87 -9.12 -18.07
N GLY A 132 -6.79 -8.31 -18.61
CA GLY A 132 -6.71 -7.81 -19.98
C GLY A 132 -5.44 -6.98 -20.20
N ASP A 133 -5.18 -6.66 -21.48
CA ASP A 133 -3.97 -6.02 -22.01
C ASP A 133 -3.16 -5.24 -20.96
N THR A 134 -1.89 -5.60 -20.82
CA THR A 134 -0.93 -5.19 -19.75
C THR A 134 -0.85 -3.68 -19.47
N SER A 135 -1.37 -2.87 -20.38
CA SER A 135 -1.53 -1.42 -20.28
C SER A 135 -2.56 -0.97 -19.21
N ALA A 136 -3.47 -1.83 -18.75
CA ALA A 136 -4.58 -1.44 -17.87
C ALA A 136 -4.78 -2.34 -16.64
N LEU A 137 -3.69 -2.82 -16.00
CA LEU A 137 -3.81 -3.59 -14.75
C LEU A 137 -4.66 -2.83 -13.72
N LYS A 138 -5.76 -3.46 -13.30
CA LYS A 138 -6.61 -2.96 -12.22
C LYS A 138 -6.46 -3.86 -11.01
N VAL A 139 -6.23 -3.22 -9.88
CA VAL A 139 -6.13 -3.83 -8.57
C VAL A 139 -7.27 -3.29 -7.71
N LYS A 140 -7.90 -4.18 -6.95
CA LYS A 140 -8.93 -3.84 -5.98
C LYS A 140 -8.43 -4.15 -4.59
N ILE A 141 -8.51 -3.16 -3.72
CA ILE A 141 -8.34 -3.31 -2.28
C ILE A 141 -9.74 -3.45 -1.70
N SER A 142 -9.97 -4.52 -0.96
CA SER A 142 -11.20 -4.73 -0.19
C SER A 142 -10.86 -4.67 1.29
N ILE A 143 -11.63 -3.93 2.10
CA ILE A 143 -11.41 -3.79 3.55
C ILE A 143 -12.70 -4.09 4.30
N ASP A 144 -12.57 -4.82 5.40
CA ASP A 144 -13.64 -5.01 6.37
C ASP A 144 -13.45 -4.10 7.58
N ALA A 145 -14.12 -2.96 7.57
CA ALA A 145 -14.09 -2.01 8.69
C ALA A 145 -15.03 -2.40 9.84
N SER A 146 -15.86 -3.43 9.67
CA SER A 146 -16.95 -3.78 10.59
C SER A 146 -16.63 -4.96 11.50
N HIS A 147 -15.74 -5.85 11.08
CA HIS A 147 -15.44 -7.05 11.84
C HIS A 147 -14.51 -6.74 13.03
N PRO A 148 -14.82 -7.23 14.24
CA PRO A 148 -13.99 -6.96 15.40
C PRO A 148 -12.66 -7.73 15.37
N LYS A 149 -11.66 -7.22 16.09
CA LYS A 149 -10.32 -7.81 16.24
C LYS A 149 -10.25 -8.63 17.53
N LEU A 150 -9.61 -9.79 17.47
CA LEU A 150 -9.24 -10.55 18.67
C LEU A 150 -7.99 -9.91 19.31
N LYS A 151 -8.11 -9.46 20.56
CA LYS A 151 -6.98 -9.01 21.40
C LYS A 151 -6.92 -9.88 22.67
N ARG A 152 -5.75 -9.93 23.33
CA ARG A 152 -5.63 -10.58 24.66
C ARG A 152 -6.65 -9.92 25.60
N GLY A 153 -7.66 -10.67 26.02
CA GLY A 153 -8.77 -10.16 26.85
C GLY A 153 -10.13 -10.02 26.15
N GLY A 154 -10.25 -10.35 24.85
CA GLY A 154 -11.55 -10.50 24.19
C GLY A 154 -11.64 -9.93 22.77
N ILE A 155 -12.89 -9.75 22.32
CA ILE A 155 -13.25 -9.21 21.02
C ILE A 155 -13.36 -7.68 21.16
N VAL A 156 -12.59 -6.93 20.37
CA VAL A 156 -12.58 -5.45 20.38
C VAL A 156 -12.97 -4.92 19.02
N MET A 157 -13.88 -3.95 18.97
CA MET A 157 -14.23 -3.28 17.72
C MET A 157 -13.00 -2.57 17.13
N ARG A 158 -12.84 -2.63 15.80
CA ARG A 158 -11.71 -2.00 15.13
C ARG A 158 -11.77 -0.48 15.29
N SER A 159 -10.65 0.09 15.70
CA SER A 159 -10.47 1.53 15.69
C SER A 159 -10.28 2.05 14.27
N LEU A 160 -10.46 3.36 14.07
CA LEU A 160 -10.07 4.00 12.80
C LEU A 160 -8.60 3.72 12.45
N ILE A 161 -7.72 3.71 13.46
CA ILE A 161 -6.30 3.40 13.28
C ILE A 161 -6.10 1.98 12.75
N ASP A 162 -6.76 0.97 13.33
CA ASP A 162 -6.66 -0.41 12.84
C ASP A 162 -7.07 -0.49 11.36
N VAL A 163 -8.14 0.21 10.97
CA VAL A 163 -8.64 0.23 9.58
C VAL A 163 -7.62 0.90 8.64
N LEU A 164 -7.00 2.00 9.08
CA LEU A 164 -5.98 2.71 8.32
C LEU A 164 -4.67 1.91 8.19
N GLU A 165 -4.29 1.15 9.22
CA GLU A 165 -3.18 0.21 9.15
C GLU A 165 -3.44 -0.83 8.06
N THR A 166 -4.61 -1.48 8.05
CA THR A 166 -4.98 -2.41 6.97
C THR A 166 -4.99 -1.72 5.61
N LEU A 167 -5.48 -0.49 5.50
CA LEU A 167 -5.44 0.22 4.22
C LEU A 167 -4.00 0.40 3.73
N VAL A 168 -3.08 0.81 4.61
CA VAL A 168 -1.65 0.94 4.26
C VAL A 168 -1.05 -0.42 3.87
N HIS A 169 -1.40 -1.49 4.59
CA HIS A 169 -0.97 -2.86 4.31
C HIS A 169 -1.30 -3.25 2.86
N GLU A 170 -2.58 -3.10 2.49
CA GLU A 170 -3.07 -3.45 1.17
C GLU A 170 -2.55 -2.50 0.07
N MET A 171 -2.31 -1.23 0.40
CA MET A 171 -1.70 -0.29 -0.56
C MET A 171 -0.26 -0.68 -0.92
N VAL A 172 0.53 -1.23 0.01
CA VAL A 172 1.87 -1.76 -0.30
C VAL A 172 1.77 -2.96 -1.23
N HIS A 173 0.84 -3.89 -0.95
CA HIS A 173 0.57 -5.01 -1.86
C HIS A 173 0.17 -4.53 -3.25
N ALA A 174 -0.75 -3.56 -3.34
CA ALA A 174 -1.19 -3.00 -4.61
C ALA A 174 -0.04 -2.32 -5.36
N TYR A 175 0.81 -1.56 -4.67
CA TYR A 175 1.97 -0.90 -5.27
C TYR A 175 2.95 -1.90 -5.88
N LEU A 176 3.32 -2.93 -5.12
CA LEU A 176 4.20 -3.98 -5.61
C LEU A 176 3.55 -4.76 -6.75
N ARG A 177 2.26 -5.09 -6.65
CA ARG A 177 1.53 -5.81 -7.69
C ARG A 177 1.48 -5.04 -9.01
N VAL A 178 1.36 -3.72 -8.96
CA VAL A 178 1.28 -2.88 -10.16
C VAL A 178 2.63 -2.70 -10.85
N PHE A 179 3.70 -2.49 -10.09
CA PHE A 179 4.96 -2.00 -10.65
C PHE A 179 6.08 -3.06 -10.71
N VAL A 180 6.05 -4.10 -9.87
CA VAL A 180 7.08 -5.13 -9.85
C VAL A 180 7.00 -6.03 -11.08
N CYS A 181 8.15 -6.36 -11.64
CA CYS A 181 8.28 -7.25 -12.78
C CYS A 181 7.72 -8.65 -12.51
N LEU A 182 7.15 -9.29 -13.53
CA LEU A 182 6.49 -10.60 -13.39
C LEU A 182 7.44 -11.79 -13.56
N CYS A 183 8.76 -11.58 -13.70
CA CYS A 183 9.69 -12.70 -13.79
C CYS A 183 9.77 -13.46 -12.46
N ASP A 184 10.10 -14.76 -12.53
CA ASP A 184 10.11 -15.65 -11.37
C ASP A 184 11.03 -15.17 -10.25
N GLU A 185 12.14 -14.50 -10.58
CA GLU A 185 13.03 -13.92 -9.59
C GLU A 185 12.39 -12.73 -8.86
N CYS A 186 11.80 -11.77 -9.59
CA CYS A 186 11.07 -10.65 -9.00
C CYS A 186 9.92 -11.15 -8.11
N GLN A 187 9.15 -12.15 -8.57
CA GLN A 187 8.03 -12.70 -7.80
C GLN A 187 8.49 -13.43 -6.54
N ARG A 188 9.58 -14.22 -6.61
CA ARG A 188 10.17 -14.87 -5.43
C ARG A 188 10.66 -13.85 -4.39
N ALA A 189 11.22 -12.74 -4.84
CA ALA A 189 11.70 -11.67 -3.95
C ALA A 189 10.56 -10.97 -3.17
N LEU A 190 9.29 -11.11 -3.58
CA LEU A 190 8.13 -10.65 -2.82
C LEU A 190 7.74 -11.60 -1.68
N GLY A 191 8.34 -12.80 -1.61
CA GLY A 191 8.04 -13.83 -0.62
C GLY A 191 6.74 -14.59 -0.92
N ALA A 192 6.62 -15.80 -0.37
CA ALA A 192 5.47 -16.69 -0.63
C ALA A 192 4.13 -16.11 -0.16
N THR A 193 4.17 -15.25 0.88
CA THR A 193 3.00 -14.58 1.46
C THR A 193 2.76 -13.18 0.89
N GLY A 194 3.66 -12.68 0.03
CA GLY A 194 3.70 -11.27 -0.38
C GLY A 194 4.35 -10.33 0.65
N HIS A 195 4.77 -10.83 1.81
CA HIS A 195 5.41 -10.07 2.89
C HIS A 195 6.94 -10.22 2.93
N GLY A 196 7.59 -10.38 1.78
CA GLY A 196 9.05 -10.46 1.69
C GLY A 196 9.75 -9.17 2.12
N ALA A 197 11.10 -9.18 2.15
CA ALA A 197 11.91 -8.09 2.68
C ALA A 197 11.57 -6.70 2.10
N VAL A 198 11.27 -6.62 0.80
CA VAL A 198 10.89 -5.37 0.14
C VAL A 198 9.55 -4.82 0.65
N TRP A 199 8.57 -5.70 0.86
CA TRP A 199 7.29 -5.31 1.43
C TRP A 199 7.46 -4.82 2.88
N GLN A 200 8.25 -5.54 3.69
CA GLN A 200 8.51 -5.19 5.09
C GLN A 200 9.18 -3.82 5.19
N GLU A 201 10.19 -3.55 4.36
CA GLU A 201 10.90 -2.28 4.36
C GLU A 201 10.00 -1.11 3.91
N LEU A 202 9.17 -1.31 2.87
CA LEU A 202 8.17 -0.29 2.47
C LEU A 202 7.18 -0.01 3.60
N LYS A 203 6.61 -1.06 4.21
CA LYS A 203 5.68 -0.93 5.34
C LYS A 203 6.33 -0.21 6.50
N GLN A 204 7.59 -0.54 6.83
CA GLN A 204 8.34 0.11 7.91
C GLN A 204 8.50 1.60 7.64
N VAL A 205 9.03 1.97 6.47
CA VAL A 205 9.25 3.38 6.09
C VAL A 205 7.95 4.17 6.12
N MET A 206 6.87 3.63 5.56
CA MET A 206 5.55 4.27 5.60
C MET A 206 5.04 4.43 7.03
N SER A 207 5.14 3.39 7.86
CA SER A 207 4.66 3.44 9.25
C SER A 207 5.43 4.47 10.08
N MET A 208 6.76 4.50 9.99
CA MET A 208 7.59 5.49 10.68
C MET A 208 7.27 6.92 10.21
N THR A 209 7.03 7.09 8.92
CA THR A 209 6.63 8.39 8.35
C THR A 209 5.27 8.83 8.86
N ILE A 210 4.26 7.95 8.93
CA ILE A 210 2.94 8.28 9.46
C ILE A 210 3.00 8.63 10.95
N ARG A 211 3.80 7.90 11.75
CA ARG A 211 4.00 8.19 13.17
C ARG A 211 4.59 9.58 13.43
N SER A 212 5.41 10.09 12.51
CA SER A 212 6.01 11.42 12.67
C SER A 212 5.05 12.57 12.32
N TRP A 213 3.91 12.29 11.69
CA TRP A 213 3.00 13.36 11.25
C TRP A 213 2.25 14.03 12.40
N ASP A 214 1.93 13.29 13.47
CA ASP A 214 1.18 13.80 14.60
C ASP A 214 1.27 12.89 15.84
N THR A 215 1.11 13.46 17.03
CA THR A 215 1.15 12.70 18.29
C THR A 215 0.05 11.64 18.41
N THR A 216 -1.11 11.87 17.78
CA THR A 216 -2.20 10.88 17.73
C THR A 216 -1.87 9.63 16.92
N LEU A 217 -0.81 9.68 16.10
CA LEU A 217 -0.38 8.60 15.22
C LEU A 217 0.85 7.84 15.74
N GLN A 218 1.36 8.17 16.92
CA GLN A 218 2.58 7.56 17.49
C GLN A 218 2.50 6.02 17.56
N ASN A 219 1.30 5.48 17.77
CA ASN A 219 1.06 4.06 17.92
C ASN A 219 0.75 3.31 16.62
N PHE A 220 0.76 3.99 15.47
CA PHE A 220 0.45 3.38 14.17
C PHE A 220 1.40 2.21 13.88
N TYR A 221 0.89 0.98 13.79
CA TYR A 221 1.63 -0.27 13.64
C TYR A 221 2.56 -0.68 14.79
N LEU A 222 2.37 -0.19 16.03
CA LEU A 222 3.20 -0.63 17.15
C LEU A 222 2.93 -2.10 17.56
N ASP A 223 1.67 -2.54 17.56
CA ASP A 223 1.26 -3.89 17.99
C ASP A 223 1.75 -5.03 17.06
N ASP A 224 2.21 -4.72 15.85
CA ASP A 224 2.62 -5.72 14.84
C ASP A 224 4.11 -6.09 14.90
N TRP A 225 4.93 -5.32 15.63
CA TRP A 225 6.37 -5.59 15.73
C TRP A 225 6.68 -6.89 16.50
N ASP A 226 5.82 -7.29 17.44
CA ASP A 226 6.01 -8.49 18.26
C ASP A 226 5.63 -9.82 17.55
N ARG A 227 5.21 -9.78 16.28
CA ARG A 227 4.73 -10.98 15.55
C ARG A 227 5.64 -11.45 14.41
N LEU A 228 6.67 -10.69 14.05
CA LEU A 228 7.49 -10.97 12.87
C LEU A 228 8.85 -11.63 13.19
N ASP A 229 9.21 -11.77 14.46
CA ASP A 229 10.44 -12.48 14.89
C ASP A 229 10.23 -13.98 15.12
N ALA A 230 9.08 -14.55 14.71
CA ALA A 230 8.72 -15.94 14.99
C ALA A 230 8.42 -16.81 13.75
N SER A 231 8.76 -16.36 12.52
CA SER A 231 8.59 -17.16 11.29
C SER A 231 9.82 -17.17 10.41
#